data_AF-A0A5C3LTF8-F1
#
_entry.id   AF-A0A5C3LTF8-F1
#
_cell.length_a   1.000
_cell.length_b   1.000
_cell.length_c   1.000
_cell.angle_alpha   90.00
_cell.angle_beta   90.00
_cell.angle_gamma   90.00
#
_symmetry.space_group_name_H-M   'P 1'
#
loop_
_entity.id
_entity.type
_entity.pdbx_description
1 polymer ?
#
loop_
_entity_poly.entity_id
_entity_poly.type
_entity_poly.pdbx_seq_one_letter_code
_entity_poly.pdbx_strand_id
1 'polypeptide(L)' 'QDPFRSHLVALLSIYELGPKGAPIPRWDGPSDWQTDSILRSLSALAKRMWTAEEVVEEAR' A
#
# COMPACT_ATOMS: atom_id res chain seq x y z
N GLN A 1 -21.92 -0.76 -0.11
CA GLN A 1 -20.49 -0.61 -0.47
C GLN A 1 -19.67 -1.43 0.51
N ASP A 2 -18.65 -2.15 0.03
CA ASP A 2 -17.69 -2.87 0.88
C ASP A 2 -16.63 -1.85 1.38
N PRO A 3 -16.58 -1.56 2.70
CA PRO A 3 -15.65 -0.60 3.26
C PRO A 3 -14.18 -0.96 3.03
N PHE A 4 -13.85 -2.26 3.10
CA PHE A 4 -12.48 -2.72 2.89
C PHE A 4 -12.07 -2.60 1.43
N ARG A 5 -12.98 -2.94 0.49
CA ARG A 5 -12.74 -2.71 -0.94
C ARG A 5 -12.47 -1.23 -1.25
N SER A 6 -13.20 -0.32 -0.61
CA SER A 6 -12.99 1.12 -0.78
C SER A 6 -11.64 1.57 -0.24
N HIS A 7 -11.21 1.02 0.90
CA HIS A 7 -9.87 1.22 1.44
C HIS A 7 -8.77 0.70 0.50
N LEU A 8 -8.95 -0.49 -0.10
CA LEU A 8 -7.99 -1.02 -1.07
C LEU A 8 -7.84 -0.13 -2.30
N VAL A 9 -8.94 0.43 -2.82
CA VAL A 9 -8.89 1.38 -3.94
C VAL A 9 -8.06 2.60 -3.56
N ALA A 10 -8.33 3.22 -2.41
CA ALA A 10 -7.57 4.40 -1.96
C ALA A 10 -6.08 4.09 -1.75
N LEU A 11 -5.77 2.93 -1.18
CA LEU A 11 -4.39 2.50 -0.93
C LEU A 11 -3.62 2.27 -2.24
N LEU A 12 -4.23 1.57 -3.20
CA LEU A 12 -3.60 1.30 -4.51
C LEU A 12 -3.41 2.59 -5.33
N SER A 13 -4.39 3.51 -5.32
CA SER A 13 -4.24 4.81 -5.98
C SER A 13 -3.08 5.64 -5.42
N ILE A 14 -2.73 5.48 -4.14
CA ILE A 14 -1.56 6.17 -3.58
C ILE A 14 -0.26 5.53 -4.06
N TYR A 15 -0.20 4.20 -4.20
CA TYR A 15 0.96 3.55 -4.81
C TYR A 15 1.15 3.93 -6.27
N GLU A 16 0.08 4.17 -7.02
CA GLU A 16 0.15 4.67 -8.41
C GLU A 16 0.78 6.07 -8.52
N LEU A 17 0.69 6.90 -7.47
CA LEU A 17 1.32 8.23 -7.42
C LEU A 17 2.83 8.17 -7.15
N GLY A 18 3.35 7.02 -6.72
CA GLY A 18 4.75 6.81 -6.39
C GLY A 18 5.16 7.30 -4.98
N PRO A 19 6.46 7.21 -4.65
CA PRO A 19 6.99 7.34 -3.28
C PRO A 19 6.86 8.75 -2.67
N LYS A 20 6.62 9.77 -3.49
CA LYS A 20 6.34 11.15 -3.05
C LYS A 20 4.84 11.41 -2.85
N GLY A 21 4.02 10.37 -2.99
CA GLY A 21 2.57 10.41 -2.84
C GLY A 21 2.12 10.60 -1.40
N ALA A 22 0.87 11.03 -1.27
CA ALA A 22 0.13 11.32 -0.05
C ALA A 22 0.32 10.28 1.09
N PRO A 23 0.00 10.66 2.35
CA PRO A 23 0.03 9.73 3.47
C PRO A 23 -0.75 8.44 3.19
N ILE A 24 -0.14 7.30 3.50
CA ILE A 24 -0.71 5.97 3.29
C ILE A 24 -1.95 5.82 4.18
N PRO A 25 -3.13 5.48 3.63
CA PRO A 25 -4.34 5.30 4.42
C PRO A 25 -4.16 4.11 5.34
N ARG A 26 -4.52 4.29 6.61
CA ARG A 26 -4.54 3.20 7.60
C ARG A 26 -5.94 2.60 7.64
N TRP A 27 -6.02 1.26 7.72
CA TRP A 27 -7.30 0.59 7.94
C TRP A 27 -7.65 0.61 9.43
N ASP A 28 -8.83 1.14 9.75
CA ASP A 28 -9.40 1.25 11.10
C ASP A 28 -10.74 0.50 11.26
N GLY A 29 -11.20 -0.16 10.20
CA GLY A 29 -12.44 -0.90 10.22
C GLY A 29 -12.29 -2.32 10.80
N PRO A 30 -13.37 -3.11 10.74
CA PRO A 30 -13.32 -4.52 11.13
C PRO A 30 -12.21 -5.25 10.38
N SER A 31 -11.45 -6.07 11.10
CA SER A 31 -10.43 -6.93 10.50
C SER A 31 -10.69 -8.37 10.84
N ASP A 32 -10.57 -9.22 9.83
CA ASP A 32 -10.53 -10.66 9.95
C ASP A 32 -9.20 -11.20 9.38
N TRP A 33 -9.02 -12.51 9.41
CA TRP A 33 -7.80 -13.13 8.93
C TRP A 33 -7.50 -12.81 7.45
N GLN A 34 -8.54 -12.60 6.62
CA GLN A 34 -8.39 -12.27 5.21
C GLN A 34 -7.88 -10.84 5.05
N THR A 35 -8.55 -9.91 5.72
CA THR A 35 -8.22 -8.48 5.76
C THR A 35 -6.78 -8.28 6.23
N ASP A 36 -6.40 -8.92 7.34
CA ASP A 36 -5.05 -8.88 7.89
C ASP A 36 -4.01 -9.47 6.93
N SER A 37 -4.34 -10.59 6.28
CA SER A 37 -3.43 -11.23 5.31
C SER A 37 -3.16 -10.31 4.12
N ILE A 38 -4.21 -9.69 3.57
CA ILE A 38 -4.11 -8.76 2.45
C ILE A 38 -3.27 -7.53 2.85
N LEU A 39 -3.53 -6.92 4.01
CA LEU A 39 -2.78 -5.75 4.49
C LEU A 39 -1.29 -6.07 4.73
N ARG A 40 -0.97 -7.26 5.26
CA ARG A 40 0.42 -7.72 5.40
C ARG A 40 1.11 -7.91 4.04
N SER A 41 0.44 -8.56 3.09
CA SER A 41 0.99 -8.75 1.73
C SER A 41 1.24 -7.43 1.02
N LEU A 42 0.32 -6.47 1.14
CA LEU A 42 0.48 -5.14 0.55
C LEU A 42 1.65 -4.37 1.19
N SER A 43 1.81 -4.45 2.50
CA SER A 43 2.97 -3.85 3.19
C SER A 43 4.30 -4.45 2.72
N ALA A 44 4.34 -5.76 2.44
CA ALA A 44 5.53 -6.41 1.91
C ALA A 44 5.82 -6.00 0.44
N LEU A 45 4.78 -5.89 -0.38
CA LEU A 45 4.88 -5.38 -1.77
C LEU A 45 5.44 -3.96 -1.78
N ALA A 46 4.87 -3.08 -0.96
CA ALA A 46 5.26 -1.69 -0.84
C ALA A 46 6.75 -1.52 -0.48
N LYS A 47 7.21 -2.27 0.54
CA LYS A 47 8.62 -2.27 0.93
C LYS A 47 9.53 -2.69 -0.21
N ARG A 48 9.19 -3.76 -0.94
CA ARG A 48 9.99 -4.24 -2.09
C ARG A 48 10.03 -3.21 -3.21
N MET A 49 8.91 -2.54 -3.47
CA MET A 49 8.81 -1.50 -4.48
C MET A 49 9.67 -0.29 -4.10
N TRP A 50 9.54 0.24 -2.89
CA TRP A 50 10.35 1.37 -2.43
C TRP A 50 11.84 1.06 -2.42
N THR A 51 12.25 -0.11 -1.94
CA THR A 51 13.66 -0.52 -2.02
C THR A 51 14.16 -0.57 -3.47
N ALA A 52 13.33 -1.01 -4.41
CA ALA A 52 13.70 -1.01 -5.83
C ALA A 52 13.77 0.42 -6.40
N GLU A 53 12.84 1.30 -6.02
CA GLU A 53 12.82 2.70 -6.45
C GLU A 53 14.03 3.49 -5.89
N GLU A 54 14.41 3.27 -4.63
CA GLU A 54 15.60 3.86 -4.01
C GLU A 54 16.87 3.46 -4.79
N VAL A 55 17.04 2.18 -5.11
CA VAL A 55 18.18 1.68 -5.89
C VAL A 55 18.23 2.30 -7.29
N VAL A 56 17.06 2.48 -7.94
CA VAL A 56 16.98 3.10 -9.27
C VAL A 56 17.35 4.58 -9.21
N GLU A 57 16.89 5.30 -8.19
CA GLU A 57 17.20 6.73 -8.01
C GLU A 57 18.69 6.94 -7.67
N GLU A 58 19.29 6.08 -6.85
CA GLU A 58 20.74 6.12 -6.55
C GLU A 58 21.63 5.84 -7.77
N ALA A 59 21.14 5.03 -8.72
CA ALA A 59 21.88 4.69 -9.93
C ALA A 59 21.78 5.75 -11.05
N ARG A 60 20.95 6.78 -10.87
CA ARG A 60 20.64 7.82 -11.87
C ARG A 60 21.58 9.02 -11.76
#